data_AF-A0A933EEU4-F1
#
_entry.id   AF-A0A933EEU4-F1
#
_cell.length_a   1.000
_cell.length_b   1.000
_cell.length_c   1.000
_cell.angle_alpha   90.00
_cell.angle_beta   90.00
_cell.angle_gamma   90.00
#
_symmetry.space_group_name_H-M   'P 1'
#
loop_
_entity.id
_entity.type
_entity.pdbx_description
1 polymer ?
#
loop_
_entity_poly.entity_id
_entity_poly.type
_entity_poly.pdbx_seq_one_letter_code
_entity_poly.pdbx_strand_id
1 'polypeptide(L)'
;MLMLTPEQLDALRRITSPTLSNAIERFNVRPRNRGFMDSSIRCLFPELGAMVGYAVTAACQAEMPAPQGRGPSRFAHWDHIASMPAPRVMVIQDLDQPPGVGAYWGEVQASVH
;
A
#
# COMPACT_ATOMS: atom_id res chain seq x y z
N MET A 1 -13.22 10.95 -7.41
CA MET A 1 -11.99 11.31 -6.66
C MET A 1 -11.19 12.27 -7.52
N LEU A 2 -10.72 13.40 -6.99
CA LEU A 2 -9.90 14.32 -7.78
C LEU A 2 -8.51 13.67 -7.96
N MET A 3 -8.10 13.44 -9.22
CA MET A 3 -6.77 12.90 -9.50
C MET A 3 -5.76 14.04 -9.48
N LEU A 4 -4.61 13.80 -8.84
CA LEU A 4 -3.46 14.66 -8.88
C LEU A 4 -2.82 14.63 -10.27
N THR A 5 -2.32 15.78 -10.71
CA THR A 5 -1.53 15.87 -11.95
C THR A 5 -0.16 15.24 -11.76
N PRO A 6 0.53 14.86 -12.85
CA PRO A 6 1.92 14.37 -12.78
C PRO A 6 2.85 15.32 -12.02
N GLU A 7 2.71 16.63 -12.23
CA GLU A 7 3.54 17.66 -11.58
C GLU A 7 3.30 17.70 -10.06
N GLN A 8 2.05 17.50 -9.63
CA GLN A 8 1.71 17.42 -8.21
C GLN A 8 2.29 16.16 -7.57
N LEU A 9 2.23 15.01 -8.25
CA LEU A 9 2.85 13.77 -7.78
C LEU A 9 4.38 13.92 -7.67
N ASP A 10 5.02 14.53 -8.66
CA ASP A 10 6.45 14.80 -8.66
C ASP A 10 6.86 15.79 -7.55
N ALA A 11 6.03 16.80 -7.28
CA ALA A 11 6.24 17.72 -6.17
C ALA A 11 6.16 17.00 -4.82
N LEU A 12 5.16 16.13 -4.62
CA LEU A 12 5.03 15.32 -3.42
C LEU A 12 6.22 14.38 -3.23
N ARG A 13 6.75 13.77 -4.30
CA ARG A 13 7.89 12.84 -4.24
C ARG A 13 9.16 13.49 -3.70
N ARG A 14 9.31 14.82 -3.84
CA ARG A 14 10.45 15.60 -3.34
C ARG A 14 10.34 15.96 -1.86
N ILE A 15 9.20 15.71 -1.21
CA ILE A 15 8.96 16.03 0.20
C ILE A 15 9.13 14.76 1.03
N THR A 16 9.89 14.85 2.12
CA THR A 16 10.11 13.68 2.99
C THR A 16 8.81 13.25 3.69
N SER A 17 8.64 11.95 3.93
CA SER A 17 7.45 11.43 4.60
C SER A 17 7.19 12.04 6.00
N PRO A 18 8.20 12.36 6.84
CA PRO A 18 7.93 13.07 8.10
C PRO A 18 7.41 14.50 7.88
N THR A 19 7.89 15.20 6.84
CA THR A 19 7.40 16.55 6.50
C THR A 19 5.94 16.51 6.06
N LEU A 20 5.55 15.49 5.28
CA LEU A 20 4.15 15.27 4.91
C LEU A 20 3.27 14.94 6.13
N SER A 21 3.74 14.09 7.05
CA SER A 21 3.01 13.80 8.31
C SER A 21 2.81 15.08 9.12
N ASN A 22 3.87 15.86 9.32
CA ASN A 22 3.82 17.12 10.05
C ASN A 22 2.81 18.10 9.42
N ALA A 23 2.72 18.16 8.08
CA ALA A 23 1.74 18.99 7.40
C ALA A 23 0.29 18.52 7.68
N ILE A 24 0.02 17.22 7.55
CA ILE A 24 -1.29 16.62 7.86
C ILE A 24 -1.72 16.95 9.30
N GLU A 25 -0.80 16.83 10.24
CA GLU A 25 -1.02 17.16 11.65
C GLU A 25 -1.23 18.66 11.87
N ARG A 26 -0.44 19.51 11.20
CA ARG A 26 -0.53 20.98 11.29
C ARG A 26 -1.88 21.49 10.80
N PHE A 27 -2.43 20.88 9.74
CA PHE A 27 -3.74 21.23 9.19
C PHE A 27 -4.89 20.47 9.84
N ASN A 28 -4.65 19.68 10.89
CA ASN A 28 -5.66 18.87 11.59
C ASN A 28 -6.48 17.97 10.64
N VAL A 29 -5.86 17.48 9.56
CA VAL A 29 -6.51 16.58 8.58
C VAL A 29 -6.74 15.19 9.19
N ARG A 30 -5.92 14.80 10.18
CA ARG A 30 -5.97 13.50 10.88
C ARG A 30 -5.43 13.63 12.31
N PRO A 31 -5.90 12.82 13.28
CA PRO A 31 -5.29 12.72 14.59
C PRO A 31 -3.80 12.33 14.53
N ARG A 32 -2.98 12.93 15.40
CA ARG A 32 -1.51 12.77 15.42
C ARG A 32 -1.03 11.35 15.73
N ASN A 33 -1.88 10.51 16.29
CA ASN A 33 -1.59 9.11 16.62
C ASN A 33 -2.03 8.14 15.52
N ARG A 34 -2.34 8.63 14.31
CA ARG A 34 -2.76 7.78 13.17
C ARG A 34 -2.07 8.19 11.88
N GLY A 35 -1.98 7.27 10.94
CA GLY A 35 -1.54 7.56 9.58
C GLY A 35 -0.07 7.30 9.27
N PHE A 36 0.61 6.57 10.15
CA PHE A 36 1.96 6.09 9.96
C PHE A 36 2.01 4.57 10.17
N MET A 37 3.04 3.93 9.61
CA MET A 37 3.35 2.52 9.87
C MET A 37 4.26 2.44 11.10
N ASP A 38 4.22 1.32 11.82
CA ASP A 38 5.19 1.05 12.87
C ASP A 38 6.55 0.60 12.27
N SER A 39 7.51 0.30 13.14
CA SER A 39 8.87 -0.10 12.74
C SER A 39 8.98 -1.52 12.17
N SER A 40 7.90 -2.31 12.15
CA SER A 40 7.92 -3.64 11.54
C SER A 40 8.01 -3.57 10.01
N ILE A 41 7.48 -2.50 9.42
CA ILE A 41 7.57 -2.25 7.98
C ILE A 41 8.90 -1.56 7.65
N ARG A 42 9.69 -2.18 6.78
CA ARG A 42 11.02 -1.68 6.37
C ARG A 42 11.10 -1.52 4.86
N CYS A 43 11.81 -0.49 4.42
CA CYS A 43 12.17 -0.34 3.01
C CYS A 43 13.29 -1.34 2.66
N LEU A 44 13.03 -2.23 1.72
CA LEU A 44 14.01 -3.25 1.28
C LEU A 44 14.93 -2.76 0.17
N PHE A 45 14.54 -1.72 -0.57
CA PHE A 45 15.26 -1.17 -1.73
C PHE A 45 15.41 0.36 -1.62
N PRO A 46 16.10 0.88 -0.59
CA PRO A 46 16.24 2.33 -0.37
C PRO A 46 16.87 3.08 -1.56
N GLU A 47 17.68 2.40 -2.36
CA GLU A 47 18.34 2.92 -3.56
C GLU A 47 17.37 3.33 -4.68
N LEU A 48 16.14 2.80 -4.68
CA LEU A 48 15.11 3.19 -5.65
C LEU A 48 14.49 4.57 -5.34
N GLY A 49 14.81 5.14 -4.18
CA GLY A 49 14.30 6.43 -3.75
C GLY A 49 12.84 6.41 -3.27
N ALA A 50 12.33 7.59 -2.91
CA ALA A 50 10.96 7.74 -2.46
C ALA A 50 9.96 7.61 -3.63
N MET A 51 8.83 6.97 -3.38
CA MET A 51 7.72 6.86 -4.32
C MET A 51 6.44 7.50 -3.76
N VAL A 52 5.57 7.95 -4.67
CA VAL A 52 4.23 8.48 -4.35
C VAL A 52 3.25 7.87 -5.34
N GLY A 53 2.07 7.49 -4.85
CA GLY A 53 1.00 6.99 -5.69
C GLY A 53 -0.29 6.76 -4.90
N TYR A 54 -1.30 6.27 -5.62
CA TYR A 54 -2.61 5.97 -5.07
C TYR A 54 -2.59 4.62 -4.37
N ALA A 55 -3.06 4.59 -3.11
CA ALA A 55 -3.15 3.35 -2.35
C ALA A 55 -4.17 2.40 -2.98
N VAL A 56 -3.74 1.17 -3.27
CA VAL A 56 -4.60 0.05 -3.59
C VAL A 56 -4.55 -0.90 -2.40
N THR A 57 -5.66 -1.08 -1.71
CA THR A 57 -5.69 -1.76 -0.42
C THR A 57 -6.21 -3.18 -0.54
N ALA A 58 -5.56 -4.13 0.14
CA ALA A 58 -6.09 -5.48 0.33
C ALA A 58 -5.81 -5.99 1.75
N ALA A 59 -6.48 -7.08 2.12
CA ALA A 59 -6.15 -7.86 3.30
C ALA A 59 -5.78 -9.28 2.88
N CYS A 60 -4.81 -9.88 3.58
CA CYS A 60 -4.44 -11.29 3.41
C CYS A 60 -4.56 -12.03 4.74
N GLN A 61 -4.85 -13.33 4.64
CA GLN A 61 -4.90 -14.25 5.77
C GLN A 61 -4.56 -15.64 5.24
N ALA A 62 -3.58 -16.28 5.84
CA ALA A 62 -3.10 -17.61 5.47
C ALA A 62 -3.15 -18.61 6.64
N GLU A 63 -3.27 -18.13 7.88
CA GLU A 63 -3.41 -18.97 9.08
C GLU A 63 -4.72 -19.78 9.07
N MET A 64 -5.78 -19.22 8.48
CA MET A 64 -7.08 -19.88 8.38
C MET A 64 -7.38 -20.37 6.94
N PRO A 65 -8.08 -21.50 6.80
CA PRO A 65 -8.60 -21.92 5.50
C PRO A 65 -9.49 -20.84 4.88
N ALA A 66 -9.47 -20.76 3.55
CA ALA A 66 -10.34 -19.84 2.84
C ALA A 66 -11.83 -20.13 3.15
N PRO A 67 -12.67 -19.10 3.32
CA PRO A 67 -14.12 -19.29 3.45
C PRO A 67 -14.64 -20.13 2.28
N GLN A 68 -15.42 -21.17 2.57
CA GLN A 68 -15.99 -22.08 1.57
C GLN A 68 -14.94 -22.90 0.78
N GLY A 69 -13.72 -23.02 1.30
CA GLY A 69 -12.65 -23.84 0.71
C GLY A 69 -12.00 -23.25 -0.54
N ARG A 70 -12.34 -22.00 -0.91
CA ARG A 70 -11.76 -21.33 -2.08
C ARG A 70 -11.40 -19.89 -1.75
N GLY A 71 -10.14 -19.54 -2.01
CA GLY A 71 -9.67 -18.16 -1.92
C GLY A 71 -10.32 -17.23 -2.97
N PRO A 72 -10.18 -15.91 -2.79
CA PRO A 72 -10.68 -14.93 -3.76
C PRO A 72 -10.05 -15.13 -5.15
N SER A 73 -10.78 -14.73 -6.20
CA SER A 73 -10.30 -14.84 -7.58
C SER A 73 -9.08 -13.93 -7.81
N ARG A 74 -7.97 -14.53 -8.26
CA ARG A 74 -6.74 -13.80 -8.64
C ARG A 74 -6.99 -12.81 -9.78
N PHE A 75 -7.75 -13.22 -10.79
CA PHE A 75 -8.08 -12.34 -11.92
C PHE A 75 -8.90 -11.13 -11.47
N ALA A 76 -9.93 -11.34 -10.64
CA ALA A 76 -10.72 -10.24 -10.11
C ALA A 76 -9.87 -9.27 -9.25
N HIS A 77 -8.88 -9.79 -8.54
CA HIS A 77 -7.93 -8.97 -7.80
C HIS A 77 -7.04 -8.13 -8.74
N TRP A 78 -6.51 -8.72 -9.82
CA TRP A 78 -5.75 -7.99 -10.83
C TRP A 78 -6.59 -6.94 -11.54
N ASP A 79 -7.83 -7.26 -11.91
CA ASP A 79 -8.78 -6.32 -12.50
C ASP A 79 -9.06 -5.14 -11.55
N HIS A 80 -9.18 -5.43 -10.25
CA HIS A 80 -9.31 -4.39 -9.24
C HIS A 80 -8.08 -3.47 -9.19
N ILE A 81 -6.86 -4.03 -9.15
CA ILE A 81 -5.62 -3.22 -9.18
C ILE A 81 -5.51 -2.41 -10.49
N ALA A 82 -5.92 -2.99 -11.62
CA ALA A 82 -5.94 -2.34 -12.92
C ALA A 82 -6.94 -1.18 -13.00
N SER A 83 -8.06 -1.26 -12.27
CA SER A 83 -9.07 -0.20 -12.22
C SER A 83 -8.65 1.06 -11.46
N MET A 84 -7.58 0.98 -10.66
CA MET A 84 -7.11 2.08 -9.83
C MET A 84 -6.17 3.04 -10.59
N PRO A 85 -6.19 4.35 -10.30
CA PRO A 85 -5.32 5.32 -10.98
C PRO A 85 -3.83 5.03 -10.77
N ALA A 86 -3.03 5.19 -11.82
CA ALA A 86 -1.56 5.14 -11.74
C ALA A 86 -0.96 6.49 -11.28
N PRO A 87 0.22 6.50 -10.62
CA PRO A 87 0.98 5.36 -10.12
C PRO A 87 0.32 4.70 -8.90
N ARG A 88 0.39 3.37 -8.79
CA ARG A 88 -0.30 2.59 -7.76
C ARG A 88 0.68 2.16 -6.67
N VAL A 89 0.25 2.19 -5.41
CA VAL A 89 1.00 1.66 -4.27
C VAL A 89 0.14 0.59 -3.61
N MET A 90 0.59 -0.66 -3.68
CA MET A 90 -0.11 -1.74 -3.00
C MET A 90 0.11 -1.63 -1.49
N VAL A 91 -0.97 -1.62 -0.72
CA VAL A 91 -0.96 -1.61 0.75
C VAL A 91 -1.75 -2.82 1.23
N ILE A 92 -1.05 -3.83 1.75
CA ILE A 92 -1.67 -5.09 2.18
C ILE A 92 -1.60 -5.17 3.70
N GLN A 93 -2.75 -5.39 4.32
CA GLN A 93 -2.82 -5.73 5.73
C GLN A 93 -2.75 -7.25 5.89
N ASP A 94 -1.75 -7.72 6.63
CA ASP A 94 -1.71 -9.10 7.10
C ASP A 94 -2.62 -9.26 8.33
N LEU A 95 -3.58 -10.17 8.24
CA LEU A 95 -4.53 -10.48 9.30
C LEU A 95 -4.10 -11.70 10.14
N ASP A 96 -2.99 -12.36 9.78
CA ASP A 96 -2.44 -13.49 10.52
C ASP A 96 -1.82 -13.06 11.86
N GLN A 97 -1.82 -13.96 12.86
CA GLN A 97 -1.24 -13.71 14.18
C GLN A 97 -0.37 -14.89 14.65
N PRO A 98 0.98 -14.79 14.59
CA PRO A 98 1.77 -13.62 14.17
C PRO A 98 1.71 -13.37 12.65
N PRO A 99 1.99 -12.14 12.19
CA PRO A 99 2.04 -11.85 10.76
C PRO A 99 3.18 -12.60 10.06
N GLY A 100 3.03 -12.83 8.75
CA GLY A 100 4.02 -13.48 7.90
C GLY A 100 3.83 -14.98 7.72
N VAL A 101 2.65 -15.53 8.05
CA VAL A 101 2.32 -16.94 7.78
C VAL A 101 2.28 -17.19 6.26
N GLY A 102 1.74 -16.24 5.49
CA GLY A 102 1.70 -16.28 4.03
C GLY A 102 2.53 -15.19 3.36
N ALA A 103 2.95 -15.44 2.12
CA ALA A 103 3.56 -14.44 1.25
C ALA A 103 2.58 -14.05 0.13
N TYR A 104 1.90 -12.91 0.27
CA TYR A 104 0.92 -12.45 -0.72
C TYR A 104 1.55 -11.79 -1.95
N TRP A 105 2.66 -11.08 -1.75
CA TRP A 105 3.36 -10.35 -2.81
C TRP A 105 4.73 -10.98 -3.06
N GLY A 106 4.88 -11.61 -4.22
CA GLY A 106 6.10 -12.28 -4.66
C GLY A 106 6.34 -12.06 -6.15
N GLU A 107 7.19 -12.90 -6.75
CA GLU A 107 7.60 -12.78 -8.16
C GLU A 107 6.42 -12.60 -9.11
N VAL A 108 5.39 -13.47 -9.04
CA VAL A 108 4.21 -13.38 -9.92
C VAL A 108 3.52 -12.02 -9.85
N GLN A 109 3.31 -11.48 -8.64
CA GLN A 109 2.62 -10.19 -8.49
C GLN A 109 3.49 -9.03 -8.96
N ALA A 110 4.80 -9.09 -8.67
CA ALA A 110 5.77 -8.08 -9.10
C ALA A 110 6.01 -8.10 -10.62
N SER A 111 5.83 -9.23 -11.29
CA SER A 111 5.94 -9.36 -12.75
C SER A 111 4.68 -8.88 -13.49
N VAL A 112 3.52 -8.91 -12.84
CA VAL A 112 2.22 -8.51 -13.44
C VAL A 112 1.95 -7.00 -13.29
N HIS A 113 2.48 -6.35 -12.25
CA HIS A 113 2.14 -4.97 -11.86
C HIS A 113 3.30 -3.99 -11.97
#